data_AF-A0AAN0LZ54-F1
#
_entry.id   AF-A0AAN0LZ54-F1
#
_cell.length_a   1.000
_cell.length_b   1.000
_cell.length_c   1.000
_cell.angle_alpha   90.00
_cell.angle_beta   90.00
_cell.angle_gamma   90.00
#
_symmetry.space_group_name_H-M   'P 1'
#
loop_
_entity.id
_entity.type
_entity.pdbx_description
1 polymer ?
#
loop_
_entity_poly.entity_id
_entity_poly.type
_entity_poly.pdbx_seq_one_letter_code
_entity_poly.pdbx_strand_id
1 'polypeptide(L)'
;MHASSPFPVMLDYDIVTYLPNGISPQDVAIDVTTTQPNFIAPVAQNTDMAKIKVSYNTKTVFETQVLAPLDINIKGTKVFMDFMKSIGQVVFIVFLILGALIITIREINRVRLRKRRMLRRQQMEMQRRNQNH
;
A
#
# COMPACT_ATOMS: atom_id res chain seq x y z
N MET A 1 6.50 -7.44 -3.77
CA MET A 1 5.34 -8.36 -3.62
C MET A 1 4.10 -7.58 -4.01
N HIS A 2 3.49 -7.89 -5.16
CA HIS A 2 2.24 -7.25 -5.55
C HIS A 2 1.16 -7.64 -4.53
N ALA A 3 0.45 -6.64 -4.00
CA ALA A 3 -0.64 -6.87 -3.07
C ALA A 3 -1.84 -7.43 -3.84
N SER A 4 -1.92 -8.74 -4.01
CA SER A 4 -3.14 -9.40 -4.47
C SER A 4 -4.12 -9.53 -3.32
N SER A 5 -5.39 -9.24 -3.57
CA SER A 5 -6.50 -9.52 -2.66
C SER A 5 -7.45 -10.43 -3.43
N PRO A 6 -7.86 -11.58 -2.88
CA PRO A 6 -8.95 -12.33 -3.48
C PRO A 6 -10.23 -11.48 -3.47
N PHE A 7 -11.08 -11.69 -4.46
CA PHE A 7 -12.42 -11.14 -4.54
C PHE A 7 -13.40 -12.28 -4.86
N PRO A 8 -14.58 -12.32 -4.20
CA PRO A 8 -15.59 -13.33 -4.51
C PRO A 8 -16.23 -13.03 -5.87
N VAL A 9 -16.41 -14.06 -6.68
CA VAL A 9 -17.22 -14.01 -7.90
C VAL A 9 -18.43 -14.89 -7.67
N MET A 10 -19.62 -14.32 -7.80
CA MET A 10 -20.89 -15.02 -7.70
C MET A 10 -21.67 -14.84 -8.99
N LEU A 11 -22.45 -15.85 -9.35
CA LEU A 11 -23.41 -15.77 -10.43
C LEU A 11 -24.70 -15.18 -9.88
N ASP A 12 -25.26 -14.20 -10.57
CA ASP A 12 -26.54 -13.60 -10.18
C ASP A 12 -27.75 -14.46 -10.62
N TYR A 13 -27.50 -15.67 -11.14
CA TYR A 13 -28.51 -16.57 -11.66
C TYR A 13 -28.15 -18.04 -11.38
N ASP A 14 -29.19 -18.86 -11.22
CA ASP A 14 -29.04 -20.31 -11.07
C ASP A 14 -28.76 -20.96 -12.43
N ILE A 15 -27.79 -21.87 -12.47
CA ILE A 15 -27.54 -22.72 -13.64
C ILE A 15 -28.47 -23.93 -13.55
N VAL A 16 -29.49 -23.96 -14.42
CA VAL A 16 -30.39 -25.10 -14.58
C VAL A 16 -30.08 -25.80 -15.90
N THR A 17 -29.75 -27.10 -15.83
CA THR A 17 -29.48 -27.92 -17.02
C THR A 17 -30.31 -29.20 -16.99
N TYR A 18 -30.67 -29.71 -18.16
CA TYR A 18 -31.45 -30.94 -18.31
C TYR A 18 -30.50 -32.12 -18.52
N LEU A 19 -30.61 -33.13 -17.66
CA LEU A 19 -29.89 -34.39 -17.82
C LEU A 19 -30.77 -35.42 -18.54
N PRO A 20 -30.22 -36.17 -19.51
CA PRO A 20 -30.93 -37.30 -20.08
C PRO A 20 -31.34 -38.32 -19.02
N ASN A 21 -32.48 -38.99 -19.25
CA ASN A 21 -32.98 -40.03 -18.34
C ASN A 21 -31.94 -41.16 -18.16
N GLY A 22 -31.73 -41.57 -16.91
CA GLY A 22 -30.79 -42.63 -16.56
C GLY A 22 -29.37 -42.17 -16.21
N ILE A 23 -29.10 -40.86 -16.25
CA ILE A 23 -27.83 -40.28 -15.81
C ILE A 23 -27.93 -39.85 -14.36
N SER A 24 -26.96 -40.28 -13.54
CA SER A 24 -26.87 -39.85 -12.16
C SER A 24 -26.31 -38.42 -12.10
N PRO A 25 -26.80 -37.55 -11.18
CA PRO A 25 -26.16 -36.27 -10.91
C PRO A 25 -24.67 -36.38 -10.55
N GLN A 26 -24.24 -37.54 -10.05
CA GLN A 26 -22.85 -37.82 -9.69
C GLN A 26 -21.92 -37.96 -10.92
N ASP A 27 -22.49 -38.25 -12.09
CA ASP A 27 -21.73 -38.40 -13.33
C ASP A 27 -21.52 -37.06 -14.06
N VAL A 28 -22.03 -35.97 -13.48
CA VAL A 28 -21.90 -34.61 -14.00
C VAL A 28 -20.60 -33.99 -13.49
N ALA A 29 -19.76 -33.53 -14.42
CA ALA A 29 -18.57 -32.76 -14.13
C ALA A 29 -18.84 -31.27 -14.39
N ILE A 30 -18.47 -30.43 -13.43
CA ILE A 30 -18.52 -28.97 -13.54
C ILE A 30 -17.09 -28.46 -13.53
N ASP A 31 -16.62 -27.97 -14.68
CA ASP A 31 -15.30 -27.39 -14.84
C ASP A 31 -15.41 -25.86 -14.83
N VAL A 32 -14.50 -25.21 -14.08
CA VAL A 32 -14.37 -23.75 -14.03
C VAL A 32 -12.99 -23.36 -14.54
N THR A 33 -12.94 -22.69 -15.68
CA THR A 33 -11.70 -22.25 -16.31
C THR A 33 -11.60 -20.73 -16.21
N THR A 34 -10.65 -20.21 -15.43
CA THR A 34 -10.39 -18.77 -15.37
C THR A 34 -9.84 -18.27 -16.71
N THR A 35 -10.34 -17.14 -17.21
CA THR A 35 -9.83 -16.55 -18.47
C THR A 35 -8.39 -16.04 -18.31
N GLN A 36 -8.04 -15.59 -17.12
CA GLN A 36 -6.73 -15.07 -16.77
C GLN A 36 -6.31 -15.53 -15.37
N PRO A 37 -5.01 -15.77 -15.13
CA PRO A 37 -4.54 -16.20 -13.81
C PRO A 37 -4.60 -15.07 -12.77
N ASN A 38 -4.55 -13.81 -13.21
CA ASN A 38 -4.62 -12.63 -12.35
C ASN A 38 -5.37 -11.51 -13.07
N PHE A 39 -6.15 -10.74 -12.32
CA PHE A 39 -6.80 -9.52 -12.82
C PHE A 39 -6.13 -8.29 -12.24
N ILE A 40 -5.86 -7.29 -13.08
CA ILE A 40 -5.30 -6.00 -12.65
C ILE A 40 -6.46 -5.03 -12.45
N ALA A 41 -6.59 -4.50 -11.23
CA ALA A 41 -7.61 -3.50 -10.93
C ALA A 41 -7.26 -2.14 -11.58
N PRO A 42 -8.26 -1.33 -11.98
CA PRO A 42 -9.69 -1.59 -11.88
C PRO A 42 -10.18 -2.62 -12.90
N VAL A 43 -11.07 -3.52 -12.46
CA VAL A 43 -11.76 -4.46 -13.36
C VAL A 43 -13.15 -3.91 -13.61
N ALA A 44 -13.50 -3.71 -14.88
CA ALA A 44 -14.81 -3.18 -15.25
C ALA A 44 -15.91 -4.23 -15.04
N GLN A 45 -17.13 -3.77 -14.76
CA GLN A 45 -18.33 -4.59 -14.82
C GLN A 45 -18.42 -5.29 -16.18
N ASN A 46 -18.95 -6.50 -16.18
CA ASN A 46 -19.10 -7.36 -17.36
C ASN A 46 -17.79 -7.86 -17.97
N THR A 47 -16.65 -7.70 -17.29
CA THR A 47 -15.38 -8.31 -17.74
C THR A 47 -15.47 -9.84 -17.60
N ASP A 48 -15.04 -10.57 -18.63
CA ASP A 48 -15.01 -12.04 -18.64
C ASP A 48 -13.95 -12.59 -17.67
N MET A 49 -14.39 -13.22 -16.59
CA MET A 49 -13.56 -13.72 -15.50
C MET A 49 -13.25 -15.21 -15.65
N ALA A 50 -14.24 -16.00 -16.05
CA ALA A 50 -14.14 -17.44 -16.10
C ALA A 50 -15.20 -18.03 -17.03
N LYS A 51 -14.99 -19.27 -17.44
CA LYS A 51 -15.93 -20.08 -18.17
C LYS A 51 -16.35 -21.26 -17.32
N ILE A 52 -17.66 -21.45 -17.16
CA ILE A 52 -18.22 -22.62 -16.50
C ILE A 52 -18.70 -23.57 -17.58
N LYS A 53 -18.23 -24.80 -17.51
CA LYS A 53 -18.60 -25.88 -18.42
C LYS A 53 -19.18 -27.02 -17.62
N VAL A 54 -20.42 -27.39 -17.92
CA VAL A 54 -21.06 -28.58 -17.38
C VAL A 54 -20.99 -29.67 -18.43
N SER A 55 -20.44 -30.82 -18.05
CA SER A 55 -20.29 -31.96 -18.94
C SER A 55 -20.74 -33.26 -18.30
N TYR A 56 -21.17 -34.20 -19.12
CA TYR A 56 -21.45 -35.58 -18.73
C TYR A 56 -20.80 -36.51 -19.74
N ASN A 57 -20.08 -37.53 -19.25
CA ASN A 57 -19.45 -38.56 -20.07
C ASN A 57 -18.75 -37.97 -21.31
N THR A 58 -17.92 -36.94 -21.09
CA THR A 58 -17.17 -36.13 -22.08
C THR A 58 -17.98 -35.19 -22.98
N LYS A 59 -19.32 -35.23 -22.94
CA LYS A 59 -20.18 -34.31 -23.71
C LYS A 59 -20.50 -33.06 -22.91
N THR A 60 -20.32 -31.90 -23.53
CA THR A 60 -20.72 -30.61 -22.96
C THR A 60 -22.24 -30.45 -23.04
N VAL A 61 -22.90 -30.21 -21.91
CA VAL A 61 -24.36 -29.99 -21.85
C VAL A 61 -24.72 -28.54 -21.59
N PHE A 62 -23.83 -27.78 -20.96
CA PHE A 62 -24.02 -26.36 -20.71
C PHE A 62 -22.68 -25.66 -20.66
N GLU A 63 -22.63 -24.44 -21.17
CA GLU A 63 -21.43 -23.62 -21.16
C GLU A 63 -21.84 -22.15 -21.02
N THR A 64 -21.28 -21.46 -20.03
CA THR A 64 -21.54 -20.04 -19.79
C THR A 64 -20.27 -19.30 -19.41
N GLN A 65 -20.28 -17.99 -19.65
CA GLN A 65 -19.25 -17.07 -19.20
C GLN A 65 -19.66 -16.47 -17.85
N VAL A 66 -18.68 -16.32 -16.97
CA VAL A 66 -18.80 -15.66 -15.68
C VAL A 66 -18.26 -14.26 -15.84
N LEU A 67 -19.16 -13.30 -15.76
CA LEU A 67 -18.83 -11.89 -15.90
C LEU A 67 -18.66 -11.25 -14.53
N ALA A 68 -17.83 -10.22 -14.43
CA ALA A 68 -17.71 -9.42 -13.23
C ALA A 68 -19.06 -8.70 -12.93
N PRO A 69 -19.70 -8.93 -11.77
CA PRO A 69 -21.03 -8.39 -11.50
C PRO A 69 -21.03 -6.88 -11.26
N LEU A 70 -19.91 -6.33 -10.77
CA LEU A 70 -19.72 -4.92 -10.42
C LEU A 70 -18.27 -4.49 -10.73
N ASP A 71 -18.05 -3.18 -10.82
CA ASP A 71 -16.71 -2.60 -10.94
C ASP A 71 -15.84 -2.95 -9.72
N ILE A 72 -14.77 -3.71 -9.94
CA ILE A 72 -13.79 -4.04 -8.91
C ILE A 72 -12.74 -2.94 -8.91
N ASN A 73 -13.04 -1.91 -8.14
CA ASN A 73 -12.14 -0.77 -7.98
C ASN A 73 -10.94 -1.10 -7.10
N ILE A 74 -9.88 -0.32 -7.29
CA ILE A 74 -8.73 -0.33 -6.37
C ILE A 74 -9.28 0.02 -4.98
N LYS A 75 -8.97 -0.79 -3.95
CA LYS A 75 -9.21 -0.41 -2.55
C LYS A 75 -8.40 0.86 -2.25
N GLY A 76 -9.00 2.02 -2.50
CA GLY A 76 -8.35 3.32 -2.46
C GLY A 76 -7.72 3.64 -1.10
N THR A 77 -8.21 3.01 -0.03
CA THR A 77 -7.64 3.09 1.31
C THR A 77 -6.18 2.67 1.36
N LYS A 78 -5.75 1.63 0.63
CA LYS A 78 -4.35 1.18 0.66
C LYS A 78 -3.42 2.14 -0.08
N VAL A 79 -3.84 2.59 -1.26
CA VAL A 79 -3.07 3.56 -2.06
C VAL A 79 -2.94 4.90 -1.32
N PHE A 80 -4.03 5.36 -0.71
CA PHE A 80 -4.01 6.58 0.11
C PHE A 80 -3.11 6.43 1.34
N MET A 81 -3.14 5.27 2.01
CA MET A 81 -2.30 5.03 3.18
C MET A 81 -0.81 4.93 2.81
N ASP A 82 -0.46 4.31 1.69
CA ASP A 82 0.91 4.26 1.17
C ASP A 82 1.41 5.66 0.75
N PHE A 83 0.54 6.48 0.16
CA PHE A 83 0.83 7.89 -0.16
C PHE A 83 1.05 8.73 1.11
N MET A 84 0.17 8.60 2.11
CA MET A 84 0.30 9.29 3.40
C MET A 84 1.57 8.87 4.15
N LYS A 85 1.95 7.58 4.09
CA LYS A 85 3.20 7.08 4.68
C LYS A 85 4.42 7.72 4.01
N SER A 86 4.40 7.87 2.69
CA SER A 86 5.46 8.51 1.93
C SER A 86 5.60 10.00 2.28
N ILE A 87 4.48 10.72 2.38
CA ILE A 87 4.48 12.12 2.85
C ILE A 87 5.03 12.22 4.27
N GLY A 88 4.60 11.32 5.17
CA GLY A 88 5.07 11.28 6.55
C GLY A 88 6.59 11.13 6.66
N GLN A 89 7.21 10.30 5.81
CA GLN A 89 8.66 10.14 5.76
C GLN A 89 9.37 11.43 5.35
N VAL A 90 8.88 12.11 4.31
CA VAL A 90 9.46 13.38 3.84
C VAL A 90 9.38 14.44 4.96
N VAL A 91 8.22 14.58 5.59
CA VAL A 91 8.02 15.53 6.70
C VAL A 91 8.96 15.21 7.86
N PHE A 92 9.11 13.92 8.22
CA PHE A 92 10.02 13.50 9.28
C PHE A 92 11.48 13.86 8.99
N ILE A 93 11.95 13.65 7.76
CA ILE A 93 13.32 14.03 7.35
C ILE A 93 13.52 15.54 7.45
N VAL A 94 12.54 16.34 7.02
CA VAL A 94 12.60 17.81 7.14
C VAL A 94 12.71 18.23 8.61
N PHE A 95 11.94 17.61 9.51
CA PHE A 95 12.04 17.88 10.94
C PHE A 95 13.39 17.46 11.54
N LEU A 96 13.99 16.36 11.08
CA LEU A 96 15.33 15.96 11.51
C LEU A 96 16.39 16.99 11.10
N ILE A 97 16.33 17.47 9.86
CA ILE A 97 17.27 18.49 9.35
C ILE A 97 17.11 19.78 10.14
N LEU A 98 15.88 20.25 10.34
CA LEU A 98 15.58 21.45 11.15
C LEU A 98 16.06 21.29 12.60
N GLY A 99 15.81 20.12 13.21
CA GLY A 99 16.28 19.81 14.56
C GLY A 99 17.80 19.89 14.67
N ALA A 100 18.53 19.28 13.73
CA ALA A 100 19.99 19.32 13.69
C ALA A 100 20.52 20.76 13.52
N LEU A 101 19.90 21.56 12.66
CA LEU A 101 20.25 22.98 12.47
C LEU A 101 20.08 23.78 13.76
N ILE A 102 18.95 23.62 14.45
CA ILE A 102 18.66 24.33 15.70
C ILE A 102 19.69 23.97 16.78
N ILE A 103 20.03 22.69 16.91
CA ILE A 103 21.05 22.23 17.87
C ILE A 103 22.40 22.86 17.53
N THR A 104 22.82 22.78 16.27
CA THR A 104 24.10 23.33 15.81
C THR A 104 24.20 24.84 16.05
N ILE A 105 23.14 25.60 15.75
CA ILE A 105 23.08 27.05 16.01
C ILE A 105 23.17 27.34 17.52
N ARG A 106 22.46 26.58 18.36
CA ARG A 106 22.54 26.72 19.82
C ARG A 106 23.95 26.42 20.35
N GLU A 107 24.61 25.40 19.83
CA GLU A 107 25.98 25.03 20.17
C GLU A 107 26.95 26.17 19.85
N ILE A 108 26.90 26.70 18.62
CA ILE A 108 27.74 27.81 18.14
C ILE A 108 27.55 29.05 19.01
N ASN A 109 26.29 29.40 19.31
CA ASN A 109 25.98 30.55 20.16
C ASN A 109 26.47 30.35 21.60
N ARG A 110 26.35 29.15 22.17
CA ARG A 110 26.92 28.81 23.49
C ARG A 110 28.45 28.95 23.50
N VAL A 111 29.14 28.45 22.48
CA VAL A 111 30.60 28.53 22.38
C VAL A 111 31.05 29.99 22.23
N ARG A 112 30.39 30.79 21.38
CA ARG A 112 30.67 32.23 21.23
C ARG A 112 30.48 32.98 22.55
N LEU A 113 29.42 32.70 23.29
CA LEU A 113 29.17 33.31 24.60
C LEU A 113 30.23 32.94 25.63
N ARG A 114 30.67 31.67 25.67
CA ARG A 114 31.77 31.22 26.55
C ARG A 114 33.08 31.93 26.22
N LYS A 115 33.46 32.03 24.94
CA LYS A 115 34.66 32.75 24.51
C LYS A 115 34.63 34.23 24.92
N ARG A 116 33.50 34.92 24.73
CA ARG A 116 33.34 36.32 25.17
C ARG A 116 33.50 36.50 26.68
N ARG A 117 33.00 35.57 27.49
CA ARG A 117 33.14 35.63 28.96
C ARG A 117 34.58 35.41 29.41
N MET A 118 35.33 34.51 28.77
CA MET A 118 36.75 34.29 29.09
C MET A 118 37.61 35.51 28.76
N LEU A 119 37.42 36.12 27.58
CA LEU A 119 38.17 37.31 27.17
C LEU A 119 37.96 38.49 28.14
N ARG A 120 36.72 38.70 28.61
CA ARG A 120 36.43 39.74 29.63
C ARG A 120 37.13 39.47 30.95
N ARG A 121 37.23 38.21 31.40
CA ARG A 121 37.95 37.84 32.63
C ARG A 121 39.45 38.12 32.49
N GLN A 122 40.06 37.73 31.37
CA GLN A 122 41.47 38.00 31.09
C GLN A 122 41.78 39.51 31.03
N GLN A 123 40.90 40.31 30.41
CA GLN A 123 41.05 41.76 30.38
C GLN A 123 40.98 42.39 31.78
N MET A 124 40.03 41.95 32.61
CA MET A 124 39.93 42.43 34.01
C MET A 124 41.15 42.02 34.84
N GLU A 125 41.68 40.81 34.67
CA GLU A 125 42.90 40.36 35.34
C GLU A 125 44.14 41.14 34.90
N MET A 126 44.28 41.44 33.60
CA MET A 126 45.36 42.29 33.10
C MET A 126 45.27 43.72 33.63
N GLN A 127 44.07 44.31 33.68
CA GLN A 127 43.88 45.64 34.27
C GLN A 127 44.24 45.68 35.76
N ARG A 128 43.86 44.64 36.53
CA ARG A 128 44.24 44.54 37.95
C ARG A 128 45.74 44.40 38.15
N ARG A 129 46.44 43.64 37.29
CA ARG A 129 47.90 43.51 37.36
C ARG A 129 48.61 44.82 37.04
N ASN A 130 48.11 45.59 36.08
CA ASN A 130 48.69 46.89 35.71
C ASN A 130 48.41 48.01 36.73
N GLN A 131 47.42 47.86 37.62
CA GLN A 131 47.14 48.82 38.71
C GLN A 131 47.94 48.55 39.99
N ASN A 132 48.50 47.35 40.13
CA ASN A 132 49.25 46.91 41.31
C ASN A 132 50.78 47.04 41.13
N HIS A 133 51.23 47.61 40.02
CA HIS A 133 52.63 47.96 39.73
C HIS A 133 52.76 49.47 39.63
#